data_AF-A0A1J4QCN4-F1
#
_entry.id   AF-A0A1J4QCN4-F1
#
_cell.length_a   1.000
_cell.length_b   1.000
_cell.length_c   1.000
_cell.angle_alpha   90.00
_cell.angle_beta   90.00
_cell.angle_gamma   90.00
#
_symmetry.space_group_name_H-M   'P 1'
#
loop_
_entity.id
_entity.type
_entity.pdbx_description
1 polymer ?
#
loop_
_entity_poly.entity_id
_entity_poly.type
_entity_poly.pdbx_seq_one_letter_code
_entity_poly.pdbx_strand_id
1 'polypeptide(L)'
;MEKNDHFVINPTFKRRIGYAIRYYIFMQLYYRRFTHYQHHRGRTCLSEGLAWLKGFHAKNINKKRDKSLNKRLIIEHSGHFFLVPLQVTDDFQIRIHSSFENIHQFIHHTLMSFANNANENDVLVFKHHPMDRGYTNYKPFITHECKRLNIDKRVFYGYELSLPELYPHCKGVVTVNSTVGMSALQHSVPTITLGKAIYDIPGLTSQHGLDRFWKKPCPVNKKLIHQLRYFMLNHTQLNGSFYGEYKKTCEQIGQRLLSLNSHSTAHTTVHNIDYQTKPLSVLASQAKPAA
;
A
#
# COMPACT_ATOMS: atom_id res chain seq x y z
N MET A 1 -17.28 -8.88 -29.98
CA MET A 1 -17.11 -7.64 -29.21
C MET A 1 -18.13 -7.65 -28.08
N GLU A 2 -17.84 -8.33 -26.98
CA GLU A 2 -18.67 -8.21 -25.77
C GLU A 2 -18.39 -6.84 -25.15
N LYS A 3 -19.46 -6.04 -24.99
CA LYS A 3 -19.45 -4.90 -24.08
C LYS A 3 -19.15 -5.46 -22.69
N ASN A 4 -17.89 -5.39 -22.26
CA ASN A 4 -17.57 -5.36 -20.85
C ASN A 4 -18.23 -4.09 -20.31
N ASP A 5 -19.47 -4.20 -19.83
CA ASP A 5 -20.07 -3.20 -18.95
C ASP A 5 -19.16 -3.10 -17.74
N HIS A 6 -18.21 -2.16 -17.82
CA HIS A 6 -17.23 -1.93 -16.79
C HIS A 6 -17.98 -1.54 -15.53
N PHE A 7 -18.12 -2.50 -14.61
CA PHE A 7 -18.67 -2.27 -13.29
C PHE A 7 -17.73 -1.32 -12.52
N VAL A 8 -18.04 -0.02 -12.56
CA VAL A 8 -17.26 1.02 -11.89
C VAL A 8 -17.71 1.13 -10.44
N ILE A 9 -16.84 0.74 -9.52
CA ILE A 9 -17.07 0.91 -8.08
C ILE A 9 -16.81 2.36 -7.70
N ASN A 10 -17.87 3.09 -7.36
CA ASN A 10 -17.76 4.45 -6.87
C ASN A 10 -17.17 4.52 -5.46
N PRO A 11 -16.46 5.63 -5.11
CA PRO A 11 -15.98 5.84 -3.75
C PRO A 11 -17.14 5.86 -2.73
N THR A 12 -17.10 4.98 -1.73
CA THR A 12 -18.19 4.81 -0.75
C THR A 12 -17.86 5.33 0.65
N PHE A 13 -16.93 6.29 0.77
CA PHE A 13 -16.39 6.74 2.06
C PHE A 13 -17.46 7.17 3.07
N LYS A 14 -18.43 7.99 2.66
CA LYS A 14 -19.55 8.42 3.53
C LYS A 14 -20.39 7.24 4.03
N ARG A 15 -20.68 6.28 3.16
CA ARG A 15 -21.42 5.07 3.52
C ARG A 15 -20.63 4.23 4.53
N ARG A 16 -19.32 4.06 4.30
CA ARG A 16 -18.42 3.33 5.21
C ARG A 16 -18.39 3.95 6.60
N ILE A 17 -18.39 5.28 6.71
CA ILE A 17 -18.51 5.98 8.01
C ILE A 17 -19.84 5.60 8.69
N GLY A 18 -20.97 5.70 7.97
CA GLY A 18 -22.28 5.36 8.53
C GLY A 18 -22.36 3.91 9.01
N TYR A 19 -21.84 2.95 8.23
CA TYR A 19 -21.76 1.55 8.63
C TYR A 19 -20.86 1.34 9.84
N ALA A 20 -19.71 2.01 9.92
CA ALA A 20 -18.82 1.91 11.06
C ALA A 20 -19.48 2.45 12.35
N ILE A 21 -20.13 3.63 12.28
CA ILE A 21 -20.86 4.20 13.42
C ILE A 21 -21.95 3.25 13.89
N ARG A 22 -22.80 2.76 12.96
CA ARG A 22 -23.85 1.79 13.29
C ARG A 22 -23.26 0.54 13.93
N TYR A 23 -22.23 -0.04 13.32
CA TYR A 23 -21.57 -1.24 13.85
C TYR A 23 -21.13 -1.05 15.32
N TYR A 24 -20.42 0.03 15.64
CA TYR A 24 -19.94 0.27 17.01
C TYR A 24 -21.07 0.58 18.00
N ILE A 25 -22.13 1.29 17.58
CA ILE A 25 -23.32 1.53 18.42
C ILE A 25 -24.00 0.20 18.75
N PHE A 26 -24.30 -0.62 17.75
CA PHE A 26 -24.94 -1.92 17.94
C PHE A 26 -24.06 -2.89 18.74
N MET A 27 -22.74 -2.87 18.53
CA MET A 27 -21.80 -3.67 19.33
C MET A 27 -21.88 -3.30 20.82
N GLN A 28 -22.01 -2.01 21.15
CA GLN A 28 -22.14 -1.57 22.53
C GLN A 28 -23.52 -1.91 23.13
N LEU A 29 -24.61 -1.69 22.36
CA LEU A 29 -25.97 -1.98 22.82
C LEU A 29 -26.20 -3.47 23.10
N TYR A 30 -25.58 -4.34 22.30
CA TYR A 30 -25.74 -5.79 22.40
C TYR A 30 -24.61 -6.48 23.18
N TYR A 31 -23.69 -5.73 23.81
CA TYR A 31 -22.58 -6.29 24.59
C TYR A 31 -23.06 -7.30 25.66
N ARG A 32 -24.17 -7.00 26.34
CA ARG A 32 -24.76 -7.91 27.36
C ARG A 32 -25.27 -9.24 26.79
N ARG A 33 -25.59 -9.30 25.49
CA ARG A 33 -25.99 -10.54 24.81
C ARG A 33 -24.79 -11.40 24.42
N PHE A 34 -23.62 -10.79 24.29
CA PHE A 34 -22.39 -11.45 23.85
C PHE A 34 -21.26 -11.20 24.86
N THR A 35 -21.47 -11.59 26.12
CA THR A 35 -20.53 -11.34 27.23
C THR A 35 -19.16 -11.99 27.06
N HIS A 36 -19.06 -13.05 26.24
CA HIS A 36 -17.80 -13.73 25.91
C HIS A 36 -17.16 -13.25 24.60
N TYR A 37 -17.72 -12.21 23.95
CA TYR A 37 -17.17 -11.70 22.71
C TYR A 37 -15.81 -11.04 22.94
N GLN A 38 -14.78 -11.61 22.31
CA GLN A 38 -13.46 -10.99 22.24
C GLN A 38 -13.33 -10.27 20.90
N HIS A 39 -13.20 -8.95 20.94
CA HIS A 39 -12.99 -8.18 19.73
C HIS A 39 -11.57 -8.43 19.20
N HIS A 40 -11.46 -8.68 17.89
CA HIS A 40 -10.18 -8.94 17.22
C HIS A 40 -9.17 -7.79 17.35
N ARG A 41 -9.62 -6.58 17.73
CA ARG A 41 -8.74 -5.45 18.07
C ARG A 41 -8.71 -5.28 19.57
N GLY A 42 -7.52 -5.17 20.16
CA GLY A 42 -7.32 -4.96 21.60
C GLY A 42 -7.70 -3.55 22.10
N ARG A 43 -8.57 -2.83 21.39
CA ARG A 43 -8.91 -1.43 21.66
C ARG A 43 -10.39 -1.28 21.96
N THR A 44 -10.73 -0.36 22.87
CA THR A 44 -12.12 -0.03 23.20
C THR A 44 -12.74 0.88 22.13
N CYS A 45 -14.08 0.85 22.00
CA CYS A 45 -14.82 1.72 21.07
C CYS A 45 -14.46 3.21 21.23
N LEU A 46 -14.32 3.68 22.48
CA LEU A 46 -13.96 5.07 22.78
C LEU A 46 -12.54 5.39 22.31
N SER A 47 -11.58 4.50 22.57
CA SER A 47 -10.20 4.70 22.12
C SER A 47 -10.08 4.75 20.59
N GLU A 48 -10.87 3.93 19.89
CA GLU A 48 -10.95 3.94 18.42
C GLU A 48 -11.55 5.27 17.93
N GLY A 49 -12.66 5.72 18.51
CA GLY A 49 -13.28 7.02 18.17
C GLY A 49 -12.34 8.21 18.39
N LEU A 50 -11.66 8.24 19.54
CA LEU A 50 -10.65 9.27 19.85
C LEU A 50 -9.48 9.23 18.87
N ALA A 51 -9.02 8.05 18.46
CA ALA A 51 -7.95 7.92 17.47
C ALA A 51 -8.38 8.45 16.10
N TRP A 52 -9.62 8.19 15.66
CA TRP A 52 -10.15 8.78 14.42
C TRP A 52 -10.19 10.32 14.49
N LEU A 53 -10.62 10.89 15.63
CA LEU A 53 -10.60 12.34 15.84
C LEU A 53 -9.17 12.90 15.82
N LYS A 54 -8.22 12.26 16.52
CA LYS A 54 -6.79 12.61 16.48
C LYS A 54 -6.24 12.54 15.05
N GLY A 55 -6.61 11.51 14.29
CA GLY A 55 -6.19 11.35 12.90
C GLY A 55 -6.74 12.44 11.98
N PHE A 56 -8.00 12.85 12.17
CA PHE A 56 -8.59 13.97 11.42
C PHE A 56 -7.90 15.29 11.76
N HIS A 57 -7.62 15.53 13.04
CA HIS A 57 -6.87 16.69 13.50
C HIS A 57 -5.45 16.73 12.92
N ALA A 58 -4.71 15.62 13.02
CA ALA A 58 -3.36 15.48 12.47
C ALA A 58 -3.33 15.71 10.95
N LYS A 59 -4.31 15.19 10.21
CA LYS A 59 -4.46 15.44 8.78
C LYS A 59 -4.57 16.93 8.47
N ASN A 60 -5.44 17.66 9.17
CA ASN A 60 -5.71 19.06 8.88
C ASN A 60 -4.53 19.97 9.23
N ILE A 61 -3.85 19.71 10.35
CA ILE A 61 -2.67 20.49 10.75
C ILE A 61 -1.51 20.28 9.78
N ASN A 62 -1.25 19.03 9.38
CA ASN A 62 -0.09 18.72 8.56
C ASN A 62 -0.30 19.01 7.06
N LYS A 63 -1.54 19.19 6.59
CA LYS A 63 -1.86 19.36 5.17
C LYS A 63 -1.08 20.47 4.47
N LYS A 64 -0.96 21.66 5.08
CA LYS A 64 -0.23 22.80 4.47
C LYS A 64 1.27 22.51 4.41
N ARG A 65 1.84 22.04 5.52
CA ARG A 65 3.24 21.65 5.63
C ARG A 65 3.61 20.58 4.62
N ASP A 66 2.81 19.52 4.53
CA ASP A 66 3.06 18.39 3.65
C ASP A 66 2.88 18.76 2.18
N LYS A 67 1.97 19.68 1.85
CA LYS A 67 1.88 20.25 0.48
C LYS A 67 3.14 21.02 0.10
N SER A 68 3.73 21.77 1.04
CA SER A 68 5.00 22.46 0.83
C SER A 68 6.15 21.46 0.69
N LEU A 69 6.21 20.43 1.54
CA LEU A 69 7.20 19.35 1.44
C LEU A 69 7.09 18.62 0.10
N ASN A 70 5.88 18.31 -0.36
CA ASN A 70 5.64 17.65 -1.65
C ASN A 70 6.23 18.47 -2.81
N LYS A 71 5.97 19.78 -2.83
CA LYS A 71 6.58 20.70 -3.81
C LYS A 71 8.10 20.74 -3.72
N ARG A 72 8.64 20.81 -2.49
CA ARG A 72 10.07 20.85 -2.22
C ARG A 72 10.77 19.60 -2.77
N LEU A 73 10.20 18.41 -2.54
CA LEU A 73 10.73 17.15 -3.06
C LEU A 73 10.77 17.13 -4.59
N ILE A 74 9.74 17.66 -5.24
CA ILE A 74 9.66 17.75 -6.72
C ILE A 74 10.68 18.75 -7.28
N ILE A 75 10.85 19.91 -6.64
CA ILE A 75 11.70 20.99 -7.16
C ILE A 75 13.18 20.76 -6.83
N GLU A 76 13.49 20.38 -5.59
CA GLU A 76 14.87 20.34 -5.08
C GLU A 76 15.49 18.94 -5.13
N HIS A 77 14.68 17.87 -5.14
CA HIS A 77 15.16 16.50 -4.95
C HIS A 77 14.72 15.53 -6.06
N SER A 78 14.17 16.00 -7.18
CA SER A 78 13.74 15.13 -8.28
C SER A 78 14.89 14.22 -8.76
N GLY A 79 14.64 12.91 -8.79
CA GLY A 79 15.65 11.89 -9.12
C GLY A 79 16.59 11.52 -7.99
N HIS A 80 16.48 12.18 -6.82
CA HIS A 80 17.39 12.06 -5.68
C HIS A 80 16.65 11.75 -4.37
N PHE A 81 15.38 11.32 -4.40
CA PHE A 81 14.72 10.87 -3.18
C PHE A 81 14.14 9.46 -3.26
N PHE A 82 14.23 8.75 -2.14
CA PHE A 82 13.59 7.46 -1.92
C PHE A 82 12.34 7.62 -1.07
N LEU A 83 11.29 6.87 -1.39
CA LEU A 83 10.04 6.86 -0.63
C LEU A 83 9.92 5.62 0.24
N VAL A 84 9.50 5.81 1.48
CA VAL A 84 9.23 4.74 2.44
C VAL A 84 7.79 4.88 2.95
N PRO A 85 6.79 4.32 2.25
CA PRO A 85 5.42 4.27 2.76
C PRO A 85 5.33 3.34 3.97
N LEU A 86 4.98 3.89 5.12
CA LEU A 86 4.75 3.12 6.35
C LEU A 86 3.41 2.37 6.28
N GLN A 87 3.38 1.21 6.93
CA GLN A 87 2.18 0.36 7.08
C GLN A 87 1.56 0.54 8.47
N VAL A 88 0.34 0.03 8.67
CA VAL A 88 -0.34 0.08 9.97
C VAL A 88 0.37 -0.80 10.98
N THR A 89 0.51 -0.34 12.22
CA THR A 89 1.22 -1.07 13.30
C THR A 89 0.66 -2.47 13.57
N ASP A 90 -0.65 -2.63 13.46
CA ASP A 90 -1.36 -3.91 13.67
C ASP A 90 -1.49 -4.74 12.36
N ASP A 91 -0.75 -4.39 11.32
CA ASP A 91 -0.77 -5.16 10.08
C ASP A 91 -0.13 -6.53 10.30
N PHE A 92 -0.98 -7.56 10.27
CA PHE A 92 -0.59 -8.96 10.40
C PHE A 92 0.46 -9.37 9.34
N GLN A 93 0.48 -8.69 8.19
CA GLN A 93 1.47 -8.94 7.14
C GLN A 93 2.90 -8.62 7.58
N ILE A 94 3.10 -7.67 8.50
CA ILE A 94 4.44 -7.38 9.03
C ILE A 94 4.92 -8.56 9.87
N ARG A 95 4.05 -9.08 10.75
CA ARG A 95 4.42 -10.15 11.69
C ARG A 95 4.67 -11.50 11.03
N ILE A 96 3.89 -11.84 10.00
CA ILE A 96 3.95 -13.17 9.37
C ILE A 96 4.82 -13.18 8.10
N HIS A 97 4.80 -12.09 7.35
CA HIS A 97 5.43 -12.03 6.03
C HIS A 97 6.66 -11.12 6.00
N SER A 98 7.24 -10.79 7.15
CA SER A 98 8.53 -10.08 7.21
C SER A 98 9.38 -10.56 8.37
N SER A 99 10.69 -10.28 8.31
CA SER A 99 11.61 -10.52 9.43
C SER A 99 11.55 -9.42 10.50
N PHE A 100 10.66 -8.43 10.34
CA PHE A 100 10.50 -7.33 11.29
C PHE A 100 9.40 -7.66 12.31
N GLU A 101 9.70 -7.46 13.59
CA GLU A 101 8.73 -7.60 14.67
C GLU A 101 7.69 -6.48 14.67
N ASN A 102 8.09 -5.28 14.21
CA ASN A 102 7.25 -4.09 14.18
C ASN A 102 7.81 -3.02 13.21
N ILE A 103 7.02 -1.96 13.01
CA ILE A 103 7.39 -0.82 12.14
C ILE A 103 8.63 -0.06 12.63
N HIS A 104 8.91 0.02 13.93
CA HIS A 104 10.10 0.72 14.43
C HIS A 104 11.38 0.01 13.99
N GLN A 105 11.40 -1.33 14.00
CA GLN A 105 12.53 -2.12 13.52
C GLN A 105 12.74 -1.93 12.01
N PHE A 106 11.65 -1.88 11.23
CA PHE A 106 11.72 -1.57 9.79
C PHE A 106 12.28 -0.17 9.53
N ILE A 107 11.81 0.84 10.26
CA ILE A 107 12.33 2.22 10.17
C ILE A 107 13.82 2.26 10.52
N HIS A 108 14.21 1.65 11.65
CA HIS A 108 15.59 1.60 12.11
C HIS A 108 16.51 0.94 11.07
N HIS A 109 16.15 -0.25 10.58
CA HIS A 109 16.92 -0.97 9.57
C HIS A 109 17.09 -0.14 8.28
N THR A 110 16.01 0.52 7.85
CA THR A 110 16.04 1.38 6.65
C THR A 110 16.95 2.59 6.85
N LEU A 111 16.87 3.27 8.01
CA LEU A 111 17.71 4.41 8.34
C LEU A 111 19.20 4.03 8.43
N MET A 112 19.52 2.92 9.09
CA MET A 112 20.88 2.39 9.21
C MET A 112 21.49 2.10 7.83
N SER A 113 20.75 1.37 6.99
CA SER A 113 21.20 1.04 5.63
C SER A 113 21.38 2.30 4.78
N PHE A 114 20.44 3.25 4.85
CA PHE A 114 20.50 4.52 4.12
C PHE A 114 21.71 5.37 4.54
N ALA A 115 21.96 5.50 5.84
CA ALA A 115 23.09 6.28 6.36
C ALA A 115 24.44 5.76 5.84
N ASN A 116 24.60 4.44 5.76
CA ASN A 116 25.86 3.81 5.39
C ASN A 116 26.08 3.71 3.87
N ASN A 117 25.00 3.66 3.08
CA ASN A 117 25.10 3.23 1.67
C ASN A 117 24.50 4.20 0.65
N ALA A 118 23.64 5.14 1.03
CA ALA A 118 23.04 6.06 0.06
C ALA A 118 24.02 7.15 -0.40
N ASN A 119 23.85 7.66 -1.62
CA ASN A 119 24.67 8.77 -2.11
C ASN A 119 24.42 10.02 -1.27
N GLU A 120 25.42 10.87 -1.05
CA GLU A 120 25.34 12.03 -0.14
C GLU A 120 24.19 13.00 -0.47
N ASN A 121 23.88 13.18 -1.76
CA ASN A 121 22.82 14.05 -2.23
C ASN A 121 21.42 13.41 -2.18
N ASP A 122 21.34 12.09 -1.95
CA ASP A 122 20.05 11.42 -1.86
C ASP A 122 19.37 11.75 -0.52
N VAL A 123 18.04 11.87 -0.55
CA VAL A 123 17.19 12.07 0.62
C VAL A 123 16.18 10.92 0.78
N LEU A 124 15.77 10.67 2.03
CA LEU A 124 14.83 9.61 2.37
C LEU A 124 13.53 10.22 2.89
N VAL A 125 12.39 9.78 2.36
CA VAL A 125 11.09 10.34 2.69
C VAL A 125 10.16 9.26 3.24
N PHE A 126 9.93 9.32 4.55
CA PHE A 126 8.92 8.50 5.20
C PHE A 126 7.53 9.10 4.99
N LYS A 127 6.59 8.29 4.49
CA LYS A 127 5.19 8.65 4.38
C LYS A 127 4.38 7.89 5.43
N HIS A 128 3.72 8.60 6.33
CA HIS A 128 2.84 8.00 7.34
C HIS A 128 1.62 7.33 6.70
N HIS A 129 1.15 6.25 7.34
CA HIS A 129 -0.03 5.56 6.86
C HIS A 129 -1.31 6.35 7.21
N PRO A 130 -2.24 6.57 6.25
CA PRO A 130 -3.47 7.32 6.48
C PRO A 130 -4.34 6.82 7.63
N MET A 131 -4.38 5.50 7.82
CA MET A 131 -5.15 4.84 8.89
C MET A 131 -4.42 4.82 10.23
N ASP A 132 -3.12 5.13 10.26
CA ASP A 132 -2.29 5.07 11.48
C ASP A 132 -2.08 6.44 12.15
N ARG A 133 -2.55 7.53 11.51
CA ARG A 133 -2.39 8.93 11.95
C ARG A 133 -2.79 9.17 13.41
N GLY A 134 -3.86 8.49 13.85
CA GLY A 134 -4.44 8.65 15.18
C GLY A 134 -3.89 7.72 16.25
N TYR A 135 -3.08 6.72 15.85
CA TYR A 135 -2.67 5.61 16.71
C TYR A 135 -1.19 5.68 17.05
N THR A 136 -0.34 6.04 16.10
CA THR A 136 1.11 6.04 16.32
C THR A 136 1.75 7.28 15.69
N ASN A 137 2.74 7.84 16.39
CA ASN A 137 3.53 8.96 15.91
C ASN A 137 5.00 8.54 15.86
N TYR A 138 5.51 8.25 14.66
CA TYR A 138 6.90 7.83 14.47
C TYR A 138 7.88 9.01 14.45
N LYS A 139 7.41 10.26 14.45
CA LYS A 139 8.28 11.44 14.34
C LYS A 139 9.37 11.49 15.42
N PRO A 140 9.08 11.31 16.73
CA PRO A 140 10.13 11.36 17.76
C PRO A 140 11.19 10.29 17.54
N PHE A 141 10.78 9.06 17.21
CA PHE A 141 11.67 7.95 16.94
C PHE A 141 12.56 8.21 15.72
N ILE A 142 11.95 8.57 14.57
CA ILE A 142 12.69 8.90 13.34
C ILE A 142 13.68 10.05 13.61
N THR A 143 13.25 11.12 14.28
CA THR A 143 14.13 12.25 14.60
C THR A 143 15.30 11.85 15.50
N HIS A 144 15.07 11.01 16.52
CA HIS A 144 16.13 10.49 17.38
C HIS A 144 17.16 9.68 16.59
N GLU A 145 16.69 8.71 15.80
CA GLU A 145 17.52 7.84 14.99
C GLU A 145 18.33 8.62 13.94
N CYS A 146 17.71 9.61 13.28
CA CYS A 146 18.39 10.43 12.29
C CYS A 146 19.51 11.28 12.90
N LYS A 147 19.31 11.82 14.11
CA LYS A 147 20.37 12.54 14.84
C LYS A 147 21.52 11.62 15.22
N ARG A 148 21.22 10.43 15.75
CA ARG A 148 22.24 9.43 16.10
C ARG A 148 23.09 9.02 14.90
N LEU A 149 22.49 8.99 13.70
CA LEU A 149 23.13 8.63 12.44
C LEU A 149 23.66 9.82 11.63
N ASN A 150 23.54 11.06 12.13
CA ASN A 150 23.95 12.30 11.45
C ASN A 150 23.34 12.48 10.04
N ILE A 151 22.07 12.08 9.84
CA ILE A 151 21.32 12.20 8.58
C ILE A 151 20.04 13.02 8.70
N ASP A 152 19.86 13.77 9.80
CA ASP A 152 18.65 14.55 10.09
C ASP A 152 18.29 15.58 9.00
N LYS A 153 19.29 16.09 8.26
CA LYS A 153 19.08 17.02 7.14
C LYS A 153 18.62 16.32 5.85
N ARG A 154 18.73 14.99 5.77
CA ARG A 154 18.47 14.17 4.58
C ARG A 154 17.22 13.31 4.72
N VAL A 155 16.54 13.33 5.87
CA VAL A 155 15.35 12.52 6.12
C VAL A 155 14.13 13.40 6.37
N PHE A 156 13.08 13.18 5.58
CA PHE A 156 11.81 13.87 5.69
C PHE A 156 10.70 12.92 6.12
N TYR A 157 9.71 13.46 6.84
CA TYR A 157 8.54 12.70 7.30
C TYR A 157 7.25 13.51 7.09
N GLY A 158 6.32 12.93 6.33
CA GLY A 158 5.05 13.54 5.96
C GLY A 158 3.84 12.62 6.14
N TYR A 159 2.67 13.20 6.40
CA TYR A 159 1.40 12.48 6.57
C TYR A 159 0.58 12.47 5.27
N GLU A 160 0.47 13.63 4.62
CA GLU A 160 -0.39 13.88 3.44
C GLU A 160 0.40 14.03 2.13
N LEU A 161 1.44 13.23 1.93
CA LEU A 161 2.23 13.25 0.68
C LEU A 161 1.45 12.59 -0.47
N SER A 162 1.40 13.23 -1.64
CA SER A 162 0.72 12.67 -2.82
C SER A 162 1.66 11.73 -3.58
N LEU A 163 1.49 10.42 -3.39
CA LEU A 163 2.37 9.42 -4.03
C LEU A 163 2.34 9.48 -5.55
N PRO A 164 1.17 9.60 -6.24
CA PRO A 164 1.14 9.72 -7.69
C PRO A 164 1.90 10.93 -8.22
N GLU A 165 1.88 12.05 -7.50
CA GLU A 165 2.65 13.25 -7.86
C GLU A 165 4.15 13.04 -7.65
N LEU A 166 4.55 12.25 -6.65
CA LEU A 166 5.95 12.00 -6.31
C LEU A 166 6.59 10.90 -7.14
N TYR A 167 5.84 9.91 -7.61
CA TYR A 167 6.39 8.76 -8.33
C TYR A 167 7.28 9.13 -9.53
N PRO A 168 6.91 10.09 -10.41
CA PRO A 168 7.76 10.46 -11.54
C PRO A 168 9.12 11.04 -11.14
N HIS A 169 9.24 11.53 -9.91
CA HIS A 169 10.44 12.18 -9.37
C HIS A 169 11.22 11.29 -8.40
N CYS A 170 10.70 10.11 -8.08
CA CYS A 170 11.27 9.24 -7.08
C CYS A 170 12.37 8.35 -7.68
N LYS A 171 13.51 8.26 -7.00
CA LYS A 171 14.63 7.37 -7.35
C LYS A 171 14.31 5.91 -7.06
N GLY A 172 13.50 5.64 -6.02
CA GLY A 172 13.02 4.31 -5.70
C GLY A 172 12.13 4.24 -4.46
N VAL A 173 11.37 3.16 -4.33
CA VAL A 173 10.45 2.92 -3.20
C VAL A 173 10.93 1.73 -2.38
N VAL A 174 10.98 1.90 -1.06
CA VAL A 174 11.28 0.83 -0.09
C VAL A 174 10.01 0.49 0.66
N THR A 175 9.61 -0.78 0.64
CA THR A 175 8.42 -1.25 1.35
C THR A 175 8.67 -2.61 1.97
N VAL A 176 7.85 -3.01 2.94
CA VAL A 176 7.89 -4.38 3.45
C VAL A 176 7.09 -5.26 2.47
N ASN A 177 5.77 -5.08 2.42
CA ASN A 177 4.88 -5.82 1.52
C ASN A 177 3.61 -5.01 1.16
N SER A 178 3.64 -3.69 1.36
CA SER A 178 2.49 -2.83 1.11
C SER A 178 2.01 -2.91 -0.35
N THR A 179 0.70 -2.79 -0.58
CA THR A 179 0.13 -2.61 -1.93
C THR A 179 0.61 -1.33 -2.60
N VAL A 180 1.16 -0.37 -1.84
CA VAL A 180 1.85 0.80 -2.38
C VAL A 180 3.04 0.40 -3.26
N GLY A 181 3.74 -0.70 -2.96
CA GLY A 181 4.81 -1.21 -3.82
C GLY A 181 4.30 -1.58 -5.22
N MET A 182 3.15 -2.28 -5.30
CA MET A 182 2.48 -2.54 -6.58
C MET A 182 2.13 -1.25 -7.32
N SER A 183 1.64 -0.24 -6.60
CA SER A 183 1.34 1.08 -7.19
C SER A 183 2.59 1.76 -7.74
N ALA A 184 3.72 1.71 -7.03
CA ALA A 184 5.00 2.25 -7.50
C ALA A 184 5.51 1.54 -8.76
N LEU A 185 5.45 0.20 -8.79
CA LEU A 185 5.80 -0.61 -9.95
C LEU A 185 4.95 -0.28 -11.18
N GLN A 186 3.65 -0.04 -11.01
CA GLN A 186 2.77 0.40 -12.10
C GLN A 186 3.17 1.76 -12.67
N HIS A 187 3.76 2.63 -11.86
CA HIS A 187 4.34 3.91 -12.29
C HIS A 187 5.80 3.76 -12.74
N SER A 188 6.30 2.53 -12.92
CA SER A 188 7.67 2.21 -13.33
C SER A 188 8.75 2.72 -12.37
N VAL A 189 8.42 2.91 -11.09
CA VAL A 189 9.39 3.33 -10.07
C VAL A 189 10.12 2.11 -9.53
N PRO A 190 11.48 2.08 -9.57
CA PRO A 190 12.26 1.02 -8.95
C PRO A 190 11.82 0.78 -7.50
N THR A 191 11.53 -0.47 -7.15
CA THR A 191 10.99 -0.81 -5.83
C THR A 191 11.75 -1.97 -5.22
N ILE A 192 12.00 -1.92 -3.92
CA ILE A 192 12.52 -3.05 -3.14
C ILE A 192 11.51 -3.43 -2.05
N THR A 193 11.34 -4.74 -1.88
CA THR A 193 10.52 -5.35 -0.84
C THR A 193 11.43 -5.97 0.21
N LEU A 194 11.23 -5.61 1.48
CA LEU A 194 11.95 -6.16 2.63
C LEU A 194 11.14 -7.24 3.38
N GLY A 195 9.97 -7.58 2.86
CA GLY A 195 9.16 -8.72 3.27
C GLY A 195 8.71 -9.52 2.06
N LYS A 196 7.96 -10.59 2.32
CA LYS A 196 7.35 -11.42 1.27
C LYS A 196 6.16 -10.68 0.68
N ALA A 197 6.27 -10.30 -0.58
CA ALA A 197 5.20 -9.71 -1.35
C ALA A 197 4.93 -10.54 -2.60
N ILE A 198 3.66 -10.67 -3.00
CA ILE A 198 3.26 -11.41 -4.21
C ILE A 198 3.89 -10.86 -5.51
N TYR A 199 4.36 -9.62 -5.48
CA TYR A 199 5.00 -8.93 -6.60
C TYR A 199 6.52 -8.87 -6.48
N ASP A 200 7.10 -9.52 -5.47
CA ASP A 200 8.54 -9.66 -5.32
C ASP A 200 9.07 -10.70 -6.32
N ILE A 201 9.22 -10.26 -7.57
CA ILE A 201 9.56 -11.08 -8.71
C ILE A 201 10.79 -10.45 -9.38
N PRO A 202 11.83 -11.24 -9.73
CA PRO A 202 12.96 -10.73 -10.50
C PRO A 202 12.52 -9.98 -11.77
N GLY A 203 13.03 -8.76 -11.93
CA GLY A 203 12.64 -7.86 -13.02
C GLY A 203 11.46 -6.93 -12.69
N LEU A 204 10.74 -7.13 -11.58
CA LEU A 204 9.80 -6.16 -11.02
C LEU A 204 10.44 -5.39 -9.86
N THR A 205 10.88 -6.12 -8.85
CA THR A 205 11.53 -5.58 -7.66
C THR A 205 13.04 -5.77 -7.71
N SER A 206 13.77 -4.96 -6.94
CA SER A 206 15.22 -5.10 -6.79
C SER A 206 15.56 -6.29 -5.92
N GLN A 207 16.43 -7.18 -6.42
CA GLN A 207 16.72 -8.48 -5.81
C GLN A 207 18.06 -8.53 -5.06
N HIS A 208 18.78 -7.41 -4.94
CA HIS A 208 20.16 -7.38 -4.47
C HIS A 208 20.34 -6.75 -3.08
N GLY A 209 19.28 -6.74 -2.28
CA GLY A 209 19.27 -6.17 -0.93
C GLY A 209 19.20 -4.64 -0.90
N LEU A 210 18.90 -4.12 0.30
CA LEU A 210 18.65 -2.69 0.52
C LEU A 210 19.90 -1.83 0.32
N ASP A 211 21.05 -2.29 0.80
CA ASP A 211 22.31 -1.53 0.74
C ASP A 211 22.70 -1.18 -0.71
N ARG A 212 22.56 -2.14 -1.63
CA ARG A 212 22.85 -1.92 -3.06
C ARG A 212 21.77 -1.09 -3.74
N PHE A 213 20.51 -1.21 -3.29
CA PHE A 213 19.38 -0.50 -3.87
C PHE A 213 19.56 1.02 -3.87
N TRP A 214 20.15 1.59 -2.81
CA TRP A 214 20.35 3.05 -2.74
C TRP A 214 21.22 3.60 -3.86
N LYS A 215 22.23 2.84 -4.29
CA LYS A 215 23.16 3.25 -5.35
C LYS A 215 22.67 2.82 -6.73
N LYS A 216 22.10 1.63 -6.83
CA LYS A 216 21.71 1.01 -8.10
C LYS A 216 20.34 0.33 -8.00
N PRO A 217 19.24 1.11 -7.99
CA PRO A 217 17.89 0.56 -8.08
C PRO A 217 17.72 -0.28 -9.36
N CYS A 218 17.06 -1.43 -9.28
CA CYS A 218 16.79 -2.24 -10.47
C CYS A 218 15.63 -1.62 -11.27
N PRO A 219 15.75 -1.50 -12.60
CA PRO A 219 14.67 -0.97 -13.42
C PRO A 219 13.47 -1.93 -13.43
N VAL A 220 12.27 -1.36 -13.50
CA VAL A 220 11.02 -2.13 -13.56
C VAL A 220 10.75 -2.60 -14.99
N ASN A 221 10.57 -3.90 -15.18
CA ASN A 221 10.11 -4.45 -16.45
C ASN A 221 8.61 -4.12 -16.64
N LYS A 222 8.34 -3.10 -17.45
CA LYS A 222 6.98 -2.61 -17.74
C LYS A 222 6.07 -3.69 -18.33
N LYS A 223 6.61 -4.62 -19.12
CA LYS A 223 5.80 -5.72 -19.70
C LYS A 223 5.40 -6.70 -18.60
N LEU A 224 6.33 -7.05 -17.72
CA LEU A 224 6.09 -8.01 -16.64
C LEU A 224 5.06 -7.48 -15.63
N ILE A 225 5.09 -6.19 -15.27
CA ILE A 225 4.09 -5.63 -14.33
C ILE A 225 2.69 -5.61 -14.94
N HIS A 226 2.58 -5.37 -16.25
CA HIS A 226 1.30 -5.47 -16.96
C HIS A 226 0.79 -6.91 -16.99
N GLN A 227 1.68 -7.89 -17.24
CA GLN A 227 1.33 -9.31 -17.23
C GLN A 227 0.88 -9.76 -15.83
N LEU A 228 1.61 -9.39 -14.78
CA LEU A 228 1.23 -9.71 -13.40
C LEU A 228 -0.14 -9.10 -13.05
N ARG A 229 -0.35 -7.82 -13.36
CA ARG A 229 -1.64 -7.16 -13.12
C ARG A 229 -2.78 -7.85 -13.87
N TYR A 230 -2.57 -8.17 -15.14
CA TYR A 230 -3.56 -8.88 -15.96
C TYR A 230 -3.87 -10.26 -15.37
N PHE A 231 -2.84 -11.01 -14.98
CA PHE A 231 -3.00 -12.32 -14.33
C PHE A 231 -3.84 -12.19 -13.06
N MET A 232 -3.49 -11.28 -12.15
CA MET A 232 -4.21 -11.06 -10.90
C MET A 232 -5.67 -10.69 -11.13
N LEU A 233 -5.96 -9.78 -12.06
CA LEU A 233 -7.32 -9.34 -12.37
C LEU A 233 -8.20 -10.48 -12.89
N ASN A 234 -7.65 -11.40 -13.70
CA ASN A 234 -8.43 -12.48 -14.30
C ASN A 234 -8.55 -13.74 -13.42
N HIS A 235 -7.58 -13.98 -12.54
CA HIS A 235 -7.51 -15.23 -11.77
C HIS A 235 -7.93 -15.06 -10.31
N THR A 236 -7.65 -13.90 -9.71
CA THR A 236 -7.77 -13.74 -8.24
C THR A 236 -8.78 -12.69 -7.81
N GLN A 237 -9.16 -11.75 -8.69
CA GLN A 237 -9.98 -10.60 -8.32
C GLN A 237 -11.35 -10.64 -8.99
N LEU A 238 -12.32 -10.07 -8.28
CA LEU A 238 -13.65 -9.72 -8.79
C LEU A 238 -13.90 -8.25 -8.47
N ASN A 239 -14.48 -7.52 -9.43
CA ASN A 239 -14.85 -6.14 -9.18
C ASN A 239 -16.14 -6.11 -8.35
N GLY A 240 -16.03 -5.94 -7.03
CA GLY A 240 -17.17 -5.92 -6.11
C GLY A 240 -17.02 -4.93 -4.96
N SER A 241 -18.13 -4.43 -4.43
CA SER A 241 -18.15 -3.62 -3.21
C SER A 241 -19.46 -3.76 -2.43
N PHE A 242 -19.38 -4.38 -1.26
CA PHE A 242 -20.51 -4.49 -0.32
C PHE A 242 -20.99 -3.14 0.23
N TYR A 243 -20.13 -2.12 0.24
CA TYR A 243 -20.51 -0.76 0.66
C TYR A 243 -21.21 0.03 -0.45
N GLY A 244 -21.09 -0.41 -1.70
CA GLY A 244 -21.63 0.24 -2.89
C GLY A 244 -22.82 -0.52 -3.45
N GLU A 245 -22.58 -1.28 -4.51
CA GLU A 245 -23.57 -2.10 -5.21
C GLU A 245 -23.48 -3.55 -4.73
N TYR A 246 -23.94 -3.81 -3.49
CA TYR A 246 -23.82 -5.14 -2.88
C TYR A 246 -24.55 -6.22 -3.68
N LYS A 247 -25.72 -5.92 -4.28
CA LYS A 247 -26.48 -6.88 -5.09
C LYS A 247 -25.67 -7.38 -6.28
N LYS A 248 -25.16 -6.46 -7.10
CA LYS A 248 -24.26 -6.80 -8.23
C LYS A 248 -22.97 -7.49 -7.78
N THR A 249 -22.46 -7.13 -6.60
CA THR A 249 -21.30 -7.81 -6.00
C THR A 249 -21.61 -9.28 -5.72
N CYS A 250 -22.75 -9.57 -5.09
CA CYS A 250 -23.19 -10.94 -4.83
C CYS A 250 -23.46 -11.72 -6.14
N GLU A 251 -24.08 -11.08 -7.13
CA GLU A 251 -24.32 -11.68 -8.45
C GLU A 251 -22.99 -12.06 -9.13
N GLN A 252 -22.00 -11.17 -9.16
CA GLN A 252 -20.68 -11.47 -9.74
C GLN A 252 -19.94 -12.59 -9.00
N ILE A 253 -20.03 -12.62 -7.65
CA ILE A 253 -19.47 -13.71 -6.86
C ILE A 253 -20.15 -15.03 -7.25
N GLY A 254 -21.49 -15.05 -7.33
CA GLY A 254 -22.26 -16.22 -7.74
C GLY A 254 -21.87 -16.71 -9.14
N GLN A 255 -21.81 -15.80 -10.12
CA GLN A 255 -21.38 -16.12 -11.49
C GLN A 255 -19.96 -16.68 -11.54
N ARG A 256 -19.02 -16.13 -10.75
CA ARG A 256 -17.65 -16.65 -10.68
C ARG A 256 -17.59 -18.04 -10.06
N LEU A 257 -18.32 -18.28 -8.98
CA LEU A 257 -18.35 -19.61 -8.35
C LEU A 257 -18.94 -20.66 -9.29
N LEU A 258 -20.00 -20.32 -10.04
CA LEU A 258 -20.59 -21.21 -11.04
C LEU A 258 -19.62 -21.50 -12.19
N SER A 259 -18.90 -20.50 -12.70
CA SER A 259 -17.93 -20.71 -13.79
C SER A 259 -16.70 -21.52 -13.36
N LEU A 260 -16.26 -21.39 -12.11
CA LEU A 260 -15.20 -22.24 -11.57
C LEU A 260 -15.68 -23.69 -11.41
N ASN A 261 -16.92 -23.91 -10.99
CA ASN A 261 -17.49 -25.25 -10.86
C ASN A 261 -17.75 -25.93 -12.20
N SER A 262 -18.17 -25.18 -13.23
CA SER A 262 -18.38 -25.74 -14.57
C SER A 262 -17.07 -26.09 -15.29
N HIS A 263 -15.92 -25.57 -14.84
CA HIS A 263 -14.60 -25.93 -15.32
C HIS A 263 -13.90 -27.02 -14.48
N SER A 264 -14.41 -27.33 -13.29
CA SER A 264 -13.85 -28.39 -12.42
C SER A 264 -14.12 -29.82 -12.92
N THR A 265 -14.92 -29.99 -13.98
CA THR A 265 -15.09 -31.28 -14.68
C THR A 265 -14.03 -31.53 -15.77
N ALA A 266 -13.12 -30.60 -16.02
CA ALA A 266 -11.97 -30.82 -16.90
C ALA A 266 -10.67 -30.52 -16.12
N HIS A 267 -9.95 -31.57 -15.76
CA HIS A 267 -8.57 -31.46 -15.28
C HIS A 267 -7.70 -30.81 -16.36
N THR A 268 -7.53 -29.49 -16.31
CA THR A 268 -6.50 -28.82 -17.09
C THR A 268 -5.22 -28.82 -16.27
N THR A 269 -4.40 -29.85 -16.46
CA THR A 269 -2.98 -29.81 -16.12
C THR A 269 -2.37 -28.63 -16.88
N VAL A 270 -1.92 -27.60 -16.16
CA VAL A 270 -1.21 -26.47 -16.77
C VAL A 270 0.16 -26.97 -17.24
N HIS A 271 0.24 -27.45 -18.47
CA HIS A 271 1.51 -27.55 -19.18
C HIS A 271 1.94 -26.15 -19.64
N ASN A 272 3.23 -25.84 -19.45
CA ASN A 272 3.88 -24.58 -19.77
C ASN A 272 3.34 -23.94 -21.06
N ILE A 273 2.77 -22.74 -20.93
CA ILE A 273 2.34 -21.92 -22.07
C ILE A 273 3.60 -21.35 -22.74
N ASP A 274 3.81 -21.79 -23.97
CA ASP A 274 4.88 -21.36 -24.86
C ASP A 274 4.71 -19.89 -25.28
N TYR A 275 5.83 -19.16 -25.33
CA TYR A 275 5.90 -17.69 -25.42
C TYR A 275 5.65 -17.11 -26.83
N GLN A 276 4.59 -17.51 -27.53
CA GLN A 276 4.29 -16.96 -28.87
C GLN A 276 2.81 -16.70 -29.14
N THR A 277 2.19 -15.73 -28.46
CA THR A 277 1.02 -15.02 -29.01
C THR A 277 0.97 -13.57 -28.51
N LYS A 278 0.90 -12.61 -29.45
CA LYS A 278 0.63 -11.17 -29.21
C LYS A 278 -0.89 -10.96 -29.11
N PRO A 279 -1.37 -10.08 -28.22
CA PRO A 279 -2.24 -8.98 -28.67
C PRO A 279 -2.01 -7.67 -27.87
N LEU A 280 -1.77 -6.52 -28.50
CA LEU A 280 -2.71 -5.56 -29.13
C LEU A 280 -3.78 -4.97 -28.19
N SER A 281 -3.54 -3.68 -27.87
CA SER A 281 -4.46 -2.56 -27.64
C SER A 281 -5.78 -2.81 -26.88
N VAL A 282 -5.88 -2.31 -25.64
CA VAL A 282 -6.88 -1.31 -25.20
C VAL A 282 -6.37 -0.57 -23.96
N LEU A 283 -6.55 0.75 -24.04
CA LEU A 283 -6.03 1.87 -23.25
C LEU A 283 -6.42 1.92 -21.77
N ALA A 284 -5.43 2.36 -20.98
CA ALA A 284 -5.45 3.53 -20.09
C ALA A 284 -6.79 4.01 -19.52
N SER A 285 -7.02 3.80 -18.21
CA SER A 285 -7.68 4.76 -17.30
C SER A 285 -7.91 4.17 -15.89
N GLN A 286 -6.87 3.74 -15.19
CA GLN A 286 -7.02 3.32 -13.78
C GLN A 286 -5.81 3.75 -12.96
N ALA A 287 -5.76 5.04 -12.64
CA ALA A 287 -4.91 5.57 -11.59
C ALA A 287 -5.68 6.65 -10.81
N LYS A 288 -6.49 6.20 -9.84
CA LYS A 288 -6.79 7.00 -8.64
C LYS A 288 -6.51 6.10 -7.44
N PRO A 289 -5.45 6.39 -6.65
CA PRO A 289 -5.25 5.69 -5.39
C PRO A 289 -6.43 6.00 -4.47
N ALA A 290 -6.88 4.99 -3.73
CA ALA A 290 -7.80 5.18 -2.62
C ALA A 290 -7.13 6.10 -1.58
N ALA A 291 -7.82 7.21 -1.27
CA ALA A 291 -7.47 8.15 -0.21
C ALA A 291 -7.85 7.61 1.18
#